data_AF-A0A7K5LAZ5-F1
#
_entry.id   AF-A0A7K5LAZ5-F1
#
_cell.length_a   1.000
_cell.length_b   1.000
_cell.length_c   1.000
_cell.angle_alpha   90.00
_cell.angle_beta   90.00
_cell.angle_gamma   90.00
#
_symmetry.space_group_name_H-M   'P 1'
#
loop_
_entity.id
_entity.type
_entity.pdbx_description
1 polymer ?
#
loop_
_entity_poly.entity_id
_entity_poly.type
_entity_poly.pdbx_seq_one_letter_code
_entity_poly.pdbx_strand_id
1 'polypeptide(L)'
;AQEFEQSRIIKFTPPDACRLELMRFRTCYSGQDLPFSVKAAVVVQGAYIELQAFINMSSTAQIPARLPSVKYCENVMIRFPVPTQWIKALWTMNLQRQKSLKAKMNRRACLGALHEVESDPVIQVSVGTAKYESAYRAVVWKIDRLPDKNSSLDQPHSLSYKLELGSDQEIPSDWYPFATAQFVVHDTCASGTEVKTLGIESDLQPQKHVVQKAFYNCQVEIEKKWIRLDGEDPDKAGNCLMQ
;
A
#
# COMPACT_ATOMS: atom_id res chain seq x y z
N ALA A 1 -3.11 22.40 -32.56
CA ALA A 1 -2.82 22.93 -31.21
C ALA A 1 -3.70 24.16 -30.91
N GLN A 2 -3.68 25.19 -31.75
CA GLN A 2 -4.40 26.45 -31.54
C GLN A 2 -5.92 26.30 -31.28
N GLU A 3 -6.62 25.44 -32.03
CA GLU A 3 -8.07 25.22 -31.82
C GLU A 3 -8.38 24.62 -30.44
N PHE A 4 -7.56 23.66 -29.97
CA PHE A 4 -7.72 23.08 -28.63
C PHE A 4 -7.43 24.10 -27.52
N GLU A 5 -6.44 24.97 -27.71
CA GLU A 5 -6.12 26.02 -26.75
C GLU A 5 -7.28 27.01 -26.56
N GLN A 6 -8.00 27.32 -27.64
CA GLN A 6 -9.11 28.27 -27.62
C GLN A 6 -10.44 27.63 -27.19
N SER A 7 -10.75 26.42 -27.68
CA SER A 7 -12.07 25.81 -27.54
C SER A 7 -12.12 24.57 -26.63
N ARG A 8 -10.97 23.98 -26.31
CA ARG A 8 -10.85 22.66 -25.66
C ARG A 8 -11.49 21.51 -26.45
N ILE A 9 -11.67 21.69 -27.76
CA ILE A 9 -12.21 20.67 -28.68
C ILE A 9 -11.07 19.96 -29.39
N ILE A 10 -11.18 18.63 -29.51
CA ILE A 10 -10.29 17.79 -30.30
C ILE A 10 -11.12 17.17 -31.42
N LYS A 11 -10.77 17.48 -32.68
CA LYS A 11 -11.35 16.86 -33.87
C LYS A 11 -10.36 15.84 -34.43
N PHE A 12 -10.84 14.65 -34.77
CA PHE A 12 -10.01 13.58 -35.33
C PHE A 12 -10.89 12.59 -36.11
N THR A 13 -10.25 11.84 -37.01
CA THR A 13 -10.89 10.73 -37.75
C THR A 13 -10.35 9.41 -37.20
N PRO A 14 -11.14 8.65 -36.40
CA PRO A 14 -10.68 7.39 -35.85
C PRO A 14 -10.50 6.33 -36.96
N PRO A 15 -9.44 5.50 -36.91
CA PRO A 15 -9.43 4.25 -37.66
C PRO A 15 -10.57 3.34 -37.20
N ASP A 16 -11.19 2.65 -38.15
CA ASP A 16 -12.34 1.79 -37.87
C ASP A 16 -11.97 0.62 -36.97
N ALA A 17 -12.88 0.27 -36.05
CA ALA A 17 -12.76 -0.83 -35.08
C ALA A 17 -11.44 -0.88 -34.27
N CYS A 18 -10.69 0.22 -34.19
CA CYS A 18 -9.37 0.26 -33.58
C CYS A 18 -9.37 0.99 -32.24
N ARG A 19 -8.58 0.48 -31.29
CA ARG A 19 -8.24 1.23 -30.07
C ARG A 19 -7.09 2.19 -30.38
N LEU A 20 -7.29 3.46 -30.08
CA LEU A 20 -6.27 4.50 -30.25
C LEU A 20 -6.04 5.27 -28.94
N GLU A 21 -4.82 5.77 -28.76
CA GLU A 21 -4.49 6.76 -27.73
C GLU A 21 -4.69 8.15 -28.33
N LEU A 22 -5.77 8.84 -27.94
CA LEU A 22 -6.13 10.14 -28.53
C LEU A 22 -5.21 11.26 -28.05
N MET A 23 -4.85 11.22 -26.77
CA MET A 23 -4.00 12.23 -26.15
C MET A 23 -3.24 11.66 -24.96
N ARG A 24 -2.05 12.22 -24.73
CA ARG A 24 -1.26 12.03 -23.52
C ARG A 24 -0.82 13.38 -23.01
N PHE A 25 -1.02 13.63 -21.73
CA PHE A 25 -0.64 14.87 -21.10
C PHE A 25 -0.13 14.61 -19.68
N ARG A 26 0.58 15.59 -19.14
CA ARG A 26 1.04 15.62 -17.75
C ARG A 26 0.48 16.87 -17.10
N THR A 27 0.01 16.74 -15.88
CA THR A 27 -0.46 17.85 -15.07
C THR A 27 0.08 17.72 -13.64
N CYS A 28 0.02 18.80 -12.89
CA CYS A 28 0.21 18.76 -11.44
C CYS A 28 -0.93 17.98 -10.79
N TYR A 29 -0.65 17.39 -9.63
CA TYR A 29 -1.68 16.75 -8.83
C TYR A 29 -2.75 17.77 -8.43
N SER A 30 -4.02 17.46 -8.71
CA SER A 30 -5.13 18.40 -8.47
C SER A 30 -5.57 18.47 -7.00
N GLY A 31 -4.83 17.84 -6.07
CA GLY A 31 -5.14 17.84 -4.65
C GLY A 31 -6.37 17.01 -4.26
N GLN A 32 -6.80 16.06 -5.09
CA GLN A 32 -7.90 15.15 -4.76
C GLN A 32 -7.55 14.34 -3.49
N ASP A 33 -8.53 14.07 -2.63
CA ASP A 33 -8.27 13.20 -1.49
C ASP A 33 -8.14 11.74 -1.94
N LEU A 34 -7.16 11.04 -1.36
CA LEU A 34 -7.02 9.61 -1.55
C LEU A 34 -8.15 8.86 -0.82
N PRO A 35 -8.62 7.73 -1.38
CA PRO A 35 -9.72 6.96 -0.81
C PRO A 35 -9.37 6.29 0.54
N PHE A 36 -8.08 6.15 0.84
CA PHE A 36 -7.57 5.70 2.13
C PHE A 36 -6.17 6.30 2.38
N SER A 37 -5.73 6.26 3.63
CA SER A 37 -4.36 6.55 4.03
C SER A 37 -3.68 5.29 4.54
N VAL A 38 -2.36 5.21 4.33
CA VAL A 38 -1.52 4.14 4.87
C VAL A 38 -0.60 4.74 5.91
N LYS A 39 -0.51 4.12 7.08
CA LYS A 39 0.50 4.42 8.09
C LYS A 39 1.33 3.17 8.33
N ALA A 40 2.64 3.29 8.39
CA ALA A 40 3.52 2.17 8.65
C ALA A 40 4.59 2.57 9.66
N ALA A 41 4.93 1.64 10.55
CA ALA A 41 5.99 1.79 11.52
C ALA A 41 6.79 0.50 11.62
N VAL A 42 8.09 0.63 11.90
CA VAL A 42 8.98 -0.44 12.28
C VAL A 42 9.50 -0.14 13.68
N VAL A 43 9.26 -1.08 14.59
CA VAL A 43 9.72 -1.06 15.97
C VAL A 43 10.90 -2.02 16.09
N VAL A 44 11.94 -1.56 16.78
CA VAL A 44 13.18 -2.30 16.97
C VAL A 44 13.43 -2.43 18.45
N GLN A 45 13.61 -3.67 18.89
CA GLN A 45 13.84 -4.01 20.29
C GLN A 45 14.90 -5.11 20.37
N GLY A 46 16.16 -4.73 20.60
CA GLY A 46 17.30 -5.64 20.52
C GLY A 46 17.39 -6.30 19.14
N ALA A 47 17.41 -7.65 19.11
CA ALA A 47 17.40 -8.45 17.88
C ALA A 47 16.02 -8.57 17.21
N TYR A 48 14.95 -8.05 17.84
CA TYR A 48 13.60 -8.16 17.28
C TYR A 48 13.22 -6.94 16.46
N ILE A 49 12.66 -7.19 15.28
CA ILE A 49 12.07 -6.17 14.42
C ILE A 49 10.59 -6.50 14.25
N GLU A 50 9.73 -5.53 14.53
CA GLU A 50 8.31 -5.62 14.26
C GLU A 50 7.90 -4.55 13.25
N LEU A 51 7.36 -4.96 12.11
CA LEU A 51 6.69 -4.05 11.18
C LEU A 51 5.21 -4.08 11.45
N GLN A 52 4.59 -2.90 11.54
CA GLN A 52 3.15 -2.73 11.65
C GLN A 52 2.67 -1.69 10.64
N ALA A 53 1.63 -2.02 9.89
CA ALA A 53 1.02 -1.12 8.92
C ALA A 53 -0.49 -1.11 9.06
N PHE A 54 -1.09 0.06 8.82
CA PHE A 54 -2.52 0.30 8.92
C PHE A 54 -3.04 1.03 7.69
N ILE A 55 -4.18 0.57 7.18
CA ILE A 55 -4.98 1.29 6.19
C ILE A 55 -6.18 1.88 6.91
N ASN A 56 -6.31 3.21 6.83
CA ASN A 56 -7.46 3.93 7.35
C ASN A 56 -8.28 4.43 6.15
N MET A 57 -9.52 3.96 6.04
CA MET A 57 -10.44 4.45 5.02
C MET A 57 -10.71 5.94 5.25
N SER A 58 -10.72 6.72 4.18
CA SER A 58 -11.09 8.14 4.28
C SER A 58 -12.59 8.22 4.58
N SER A 59 -12.96 8.69 5.78
CA SER A 59 -14.36 8.79 6.19
C SER A 59 -15.10 9.81 5.30
N THR A 60 -16.23 9.41 4.73
CA THR A 60 -17.10 10.27 3.92
C THR A 60 -17.92 11.28 4.75
N ALA A 61 -17.56 11.48 6.03
CA ALA A 61 -18.33 12.30 6.99
C ALA A 61 -18.49 13.78 6.63
N GLN A 62 -17.87 14.28 5.55
CA GLN A 62 -17.98 15.67 5.11
C GLN A 62 -18.72 15.89 3.78
N ILE A 63 -19.29 14.85 3.15
CA ILE A 63 -20.02 15.04 1.89
C ILE A 63 -21.50 15.34 2.21
N PRO A 64 -22.03 16.54 1.86
CA PRO A 64 -23.44 16.83 2.02
C PRO A 64 -24.25 15.87 1.15
N ALA A 65 -25.30 15.31 1.74
CA ALA A 65 -26.18 14.30 1.19
C ALA A 65 -26.65 14.61 -0.24
N ARG A 66 -26.00 14.03 -1.27
CA ARG A 66 -26.55 13.71 -2.61
C ARG A 66 -25.81 12.64 -3.44
N LEU A 67 -24.87 11.86 -2.90
CA LEU A 67 -24.42 10.62 -3.56
C LEU A 67 -23.98 9.54 -2.55
N PRO A 68 -24.49 8.29 -2.65
CA PRO A 68 -23.93 7.16 -1.95
C PRO A 68 -22.82 6.57 -2.82
N SER A 69 -21.57 6.98 -2.64
CA SER A 69 -20.48 6.12 -3.11
C SER A 69 -19.26 6.28 -2.22
N VAL A 70 -19.10 5.34 -1.30
CA VAL A 70 -17.75 5.03 -0.83
C VAL A 70 -16.94 4.68 -2.08
N LYS A 71 -15.90 5.45 -2.39
CA LYS A 71 -15.05 5.19 -3.55
C LYS A 71 -14.39 3.84 -3.35
N TYR A 72 -14.73 2.87 -4.21
CA TYR A 72 -14.11 1.55 -4.15
C TYR A 72 -12.75 1.59 -4.83
N CYS A 73 -11.78 0.98 -4.17
CA CYS A 73 -10.45 0.77 -4.72
C CYS A 73 -10.29 -0.70 -5.05
N GLU A 74 -9.64 -1.00 -6.15
CA GLU A 74 -9.32 -2.37 -6.56
C GLU A 74 -7.81 -2.56 -6.69
N ASN A 75 -7.40 -3.83 -6.60
CA ASN A 75 -6.02 -4.26 -6.81
C ASN A 75 -5.02 -3.48 -5.94
N VAL A 76 -5.36 -3.32 -4.65
CA VAL A 76 -4.49 -2.62 -3.70
C VAL A 76 -3.30 -3.51 -3.41
N MET A 77 -2.10 -3.00 -3.70
CA MET A 77 -0.84 -3.67 -3.47
C MET A 77 0.09 -2.73 -2.70
N ILE A 78 0.41 -3.08 -1.46
CA ILE A 78 1.38 -2.34 -0.64
C ILE A 78 2.63 -3.20 -0.48
N ARG A 79 3.78 -2.63 -0.82
CA ARG A 79 5.08 -3.31 -0.80
C ARG A 79 5.94 -2.69 0.29
N PHE A 80 6.28 -3.48 1.30
CA PHE A 80 7.19 -3.11 2.37
C PHE A 80 8.58 -3.66 2.06
N PRO A 81 9.56 -2.83 1.68
CA PRO A 81 10.88 -3.30 1.28
C PRO A 81 11.58 -4.00 2.44
N VAL A 82 12.22 -5.13 2.14
CA VAL A 82 12.97 -5.92 3.11
C VAL A 82 14.46 -5.89 2.76
N PRO A 83 15.32 -5.42 3.68
CA PRO A 83 16.75 -5.61 3.62
C PRO A 83 17.18 -7.03 3.28
N THR A 84 18.23 -7.17 2.46
CA THR A 84 18.81 -8.48 2.12
C THR A 84 19.21 -9.29 3.36
N GLN A 85 19.69 -8.60 4.39
CA GLN A 85 20.12 -9.21 5.65
C GLN A 85 18.96 -9.93 6.36
N TRP A 86 17.72 -9.42 6.24
CA TRP A 86 16.55 -9.95 6.95
C TRP A 86 15.83 -11.07 6.20
N ILE A 87 16.15 -11.32 4.92
CA ILE A 87 15.42 -12.29 4.07
C ILE A 87 15.42 -13.69 4.70
N LYS A 88 16.50 -14.09 5.36
CA LYS A 88 16.61 -15.40 6.02
C LYS A 88 15.56 -15.58 7.13
N ALA A 89 15.23 -14.52 7.87
CA ALA A 89 14.22 -14.53 8.92
C ALA A 89 12.78 -14.62 8.37
N LEU A 90 12.56 -14.26 7.10
CA LEU A 90 11.26 -14.36 6.43
C LEU A 90 11.01 -15.71 5.77
N TRP A 91 11.90 -16.69 5.96
CA TRP A 91 11.80 -18.02 5.39
C TRP A 91 11.69 -19.07 6.49
N THR A 92 10.67 -19.93 6.41
CA THR A 92 10.62 -21.13 7.25
C THR A 92 11.40 -22.25 6.55
N MET A 93 12.29 -22.92 7.30
CA MET A 93 12.95 -24.14 6.84
C MET A 93 11.99 -25.32 7.02
N ASN A 94 11.50 -25.91 5.92
CA ASN A 94 10.82 -27.20 5.96
C ASN A 94 11.75 -28.27 5.35
N LEU A 95 11.74 -29.49 5.91
CA LEU A 95 12.59 -30.64 5.55
C LEU A 95 12.67 -30.99 4.04
N GLN A 96 11.81 -30.41 3.19
CA GLN A 96 11.76 -30.70 1.75
C GLN A 96 11.95 -29.48 0.83
N ARG A 97 11.90 -28.21 1.31
CA ARG A 97 12.11 -26.98 0.50
C ARG A 97 11.97 -25.68 1.32
N GLN A 98 12.70 -24.64 0.94
CA GLN A 98 12.53 -23.28 1.46
C GLN A 98 11.20 -22.67 1.00
N LYS A 99 10.40 -22.13 1.93
CA LYS A 99 9.13 -21.45 1.62
C LYS A 99 9.06 -20.10 2.35
N SER A 100 8.60 -19.07 1.65
CA SER A 100 8.34 -17.74 2.22
C SER A 100 7.23 -17.81 3.27
N LEU A 101 7.33 -16.99 4.32
CA LEU A 101 6.23 -16.77 5.24
C LEU A 101 4.97 -16.32 4.47
N LYS A 102 3.86 -16.98 4.77
CA LYS A 102 2.53 -16.63 4.26
C LYS A 102 1.71 -16.08 5.41
N ALA A 103 0.83 -15.14 5.07
CA ALA A 103 0.00 -14.54 6.09
C ALA A 103 -1.02 -15.52 6.68
N LYS A 104 -1.21 -15.43 8.00
CA LYS A 104 -2.35 -15.98 8.75
C LYS A 104 -3.33 -14.84 8.98
N MET A 105 -4.60 -15.11 8.71
CA MET A 105 -5.67 -14.13 8.88
C MET A 105 -5.92 -13.88 10.37
N ASN A 106 -5.77 -12.63 10.83
CA ASN A 106 -6.11 -12.22 12.19
C ASN A 106 -7.16 -11.10 12.15
N ARG A 107 -8.44 -11.50 12.08
CA ARG A 107 -9.58 -10.57 12.02
C ARG A 107 -9.75 -9.70 13.29
N ARG A 108 -9.03 -9.98 14.38
CA ARG A 108 -9.20 -9.28 15.67
C ARG A 108 -8.05 -8.30 16.00
N ALA A 109 -7.11 -8.09 15.07
CA ALA A 109 -5.96 -7.20 15.29
C ALA A 109 -6.38 -5.71 15.31
N CYS A 110 -6.64 -5.18 16.50
CA CYS A 110 -6.91 -3.76 16.78
C CYS A 110 -5.70 -3.09 17.46
N LEU A 111 -5.65 -1.75 17.44
CA LEU A 111 -4.68 -0.95 18.19
C LEU A 111 -4.66 -1.36 19.67
N GLY A 112 -3.50 -1.79 20.19
CA GLY A 112 -3.31 -2.13 21.60
C GLY A 112 -3.66 -3.57 22.02
N ALA A 113 -3.97 -4.47 21.07
CA ALA A 113 -4.17 -5.88 21.41
C ALA A 113 -2.86 -6.53 21.88
N LEU A 114 -2.89 -7.07 23.11
CA LEU A 114 -1.78 -7.85 23.67
C LEU A 114 -1.65 -9.16 22.88
N HIS A 115 -0.53 -9.35 22.21
CA HIS A 115 -0.26 -10.55 21.43
C HIS A 115 0.30 -11.63 22.37
N GLU A 116 -0.37 -12.78 22.46
CA GLU A 116 0.31 -13.99 22.94
C GLU A 116 1.44 -14.31 21.96
N VAL A 117 2.65 -14.50 22.47
CA VAL A 117 3.82 -14.82 21.66
C VAL A 117 3.62 -16.22 21.05
N GLU A 118 2.98 -16.29 19.88
CA GLU A 118 3.07 -17.49 19.02
C GLU A 118 4.53 -17.59 18.55
N SER A 119 5.16 -18.74 18.80
CA SER A 119 6.60 -18.97 18.59
C SER A 119 7.03 -19.03 17.12
N ASP A 120 6.09 -19.05 16.17
CA ASP A 120 6.38 -19.11 14.74
C ASP A 120 6.31 -17.71 14.10
N PRO A 121 7.32 -17.26 13.36
CA PRO A 121 7.26 -15.99 12.66
C PRO A 121 6.18 -16.07 11.60
N VAL A 122 5.06 -15.38 11.79
CA VAL A 122 3.93 -15.40 10.85
C VAL A 122 3.52 -13.98 10.54
N ILE A 123 3.30 -13.70 9.25
CA ILE A 123 2.71 -12.42 8.83
C ILE A 123 1.23 -12.45 9.22
N GLN A 124 0.76 -11.42 9.91
CA GLN A 124 -0.63 -11.27 10.28
C GLN A 124 -1.27 -10.18 9.44
N VAL A 125 -2.48 -10.46 8.95
CA VAL A 125 -3.27 -9.48 8.20
C VAL A 125 -4.72 -9.52 8.65
N SER A 126 -5.37 -8.37 8.71
CA SER A 126 -6.80 -8.27 8.97
C SER A 126 -7.65 -8.45 7.71
N VAL A 127 -7.07 -8.25 6.52
CA VAL A 127 -7.74 -8.32 5.21
C VAL A 127 -6.74 -8.70 4.12
N GLY A 128 -7.23 -9.32 3.05
CA GLY A 128 -6.41 -9.68 1.90
C GLY A 128 -5.39 -10.77 2.22
N THR A 129 -4.27 -10.75 1.51
CA THR A 129 -3.17 -11.72 1.68
C THR A 129 -1.84 -10.99 1.75
N ALA A 130 -0.89 -11.54 2.51
CA ALA A 130 0.47 -11.04 2.49
C ALA A 130 1.49 -12.18 2.44
N LYS A 131 2.60 -11.92 1.76
CA LYS A 131 3.75 -12.83 1.67
C LYS A 131 4.99 -12.04 1.24
N TYR A 132 6.16 -12.59 1.53
CA TYR A 132 7.38 -12.12 0.90
C TYR A 132 7.40 -12.52 -0.59
N GLU A 133 7.67 -11.57 -1.47
CA GLU A 133 7.87 -11.82 -2.91
C GLU A 133 9.28 -11.40 -3.33
N SER A 134 10.10 -12.36 -3.75
CA SER A 134 11.50 -12.14 -4.12
C SER A 134 11.68 -11.18 -5.30
N ALA A 135 10.74 -11.18 -6.26
CA ALA A 135 10.74 -10.26 -7.40
C ALA A 135 10.71 -8.79 -6.98
N TYR A 136 10.12 -8.48 -5.82
CA TYR A 136 10.05 -7.13 -5.26
C TYR A 136 11.00 -6.91 -4.09
N ARG A 137 11.65 -7.96 -3.58
CA ARG A 137 12.42 -7.95 -2.33
C ARG A 137 11.63 -7.28 -1.19
N ALA A 138 10.35 -7.61 -1.10
CA ALA A 138 9.40 -6.93 -0.23
C ALA A 138 8.37 -7.91 0.33
N VAL A 139 7.84 -7.61 1.52
CA VAL A 139 6.57 -8.16 1.96
C VAL A 139 5.46 -7.43 1.19
N VAL A 140 4.67 -8.19 0.44
CA VAL A 140 3.62 -7.67 -0.43
C VAL A 140 2.27 -7.96 0.18
N TRP A 141 1.52 -6.92 0.53
CA TRP A 141 0.14 -6.98 0.99
C TRP A 141 -0.80 -6.72 -0.19
N LYS A 142 -1.60 -7.72 -0.56
CA LYS A 142 -2.57 -7.64 -1.66
C LYS A 142 -3.98 -7.69 -1.13
N ILE A 143 -4.79 -6.71 -1.51
CA ILE A 143 -6.21 -6.61 -1.17
C ILE A 143 -6.98 -6.37 -2.46
N ASP A 144 -7.89 -7.26 -2.79
CA ASP A 144 -8.62 -7.21 -4.07
C ASP A 144 -9.50 -5.97 -4.16
N ARG A 145 -10.15 -5.60 -3.05
CA ARG A 145 -11.06 -4.46 -2.97
C ARG A 145 -11.08 -3.82 -1.59
N LEU A 146 -11.13 -2.48 -1.57
CA LEU A 146 -11.43 -1.67 -0.38
C LEU A 146 -12.62 -0.72 -0.63
N PRO A 147 -13.45 -0.43 0.39
CA PRO A 147 -13.55 -1.15 1.66
C PRO A 147 -13.89 -2.63 1.46
N ASP A 148 -13.45 -3.48 2.41
CA ASP A 148 -13.81 -4.90 2.37
C ASP A 148 -15.32 -5.08 2.63
N LYS A 149 -15.93 -6.04 1.93
CA LYS A 149 -17.39 -6.26 2.00
C LYS A 149 -17.85 -6.70 3.39
N ASN A 150 -16.96 -7.27 4.20
CA ASN A 150 -17.29 -7.90 5.48
C ASN A 150 -16.69 -7.16 6.69
N SER A 151 -16.05 -6.01 6.48
CA SER A 151 -15.44 -5.21 7.55
C SER A 151 -16.31 -4.03 7.94
N SER A 152 -16.33 -3.69 9.23
CA SER A 152 -16.88 -2.41 9.68
C SER A 152 -16.07 -1.25 9.11
N LEU A 153 -16.74 -0.18 8.68
CA LEU A 153 -16.10 0.97 8.01
C LEU A 153 -15.15 1.75 8.94
N ASP A 154 -15.33 1.63 10.25
CA ASP A 154 -14.61 2.39 11.27
C ASP A 154 -13.35 1.72 11.81
N GLN A 155 -13.10 0.45 11.48
CA GLN A 155 -11.90 -0.25 11.93
C GLN A 155 -10.79 -0.20 10.88
N PRO A 156 -9.58 0.24 11.24
CA PRO A 156 -8.46 0.20 10.31
C PRO A 156 -8.10 -1.24 9.96
N HIS A 157 -7.72 -1.46 8.72
CA HIS A 157 -7.12 -2.74 8.32
C HIS A 157 -5.65 -2.74 8.69
N SER A 158 -5.13 -3.88 9.12
CA SER A 158 -3.76 -4.01 9.62
C SER A 158 -2.99 -5.13 8.94
N LEU A 159 -1.67 -4.91 8.86
CA LEU A 159 -0.66 -5.93 8.60
C LEU A 159 0.42 -5.80 9.67
N SER A 160 0.87 -6.92 10.23
CA SER A 160 2.04 -6.95 11.10
C SER A 160 2.87 -8.21 10.92
N TYR A 161 4.16 -8.12 11.20
CA TYR A 161 5.02 -9.30 11.34
C TYR A 161 6.18 -8.97 12.27
N LYS A 162 6.63 -9.98 13.02
CA LYS A 162 7.79 -9.92 13.89
C LYS A 162 8.89 -10.83 13.35
N LEU A 163 10.11 -10.31 13.28
CA LEU A 163 11.32 -11.02 12.90
C LEU A 163 12.30 -11.02 14.06
N GLU A 164 12.94 -12.16 14.28
CA GLU A 164 14.12 -12.27 15.11
C GLU A 164 15.34 -12.29 14.19
N LEU A 165 16.21 -11.29 14.33
CA LEU A 165 17.44 -11.19 13.60
C LEU A 165 18.54 -12.02 14.28
N GLY A 166 19.51 -12.50 13.48
CA GLY A 166 20.73 -13.07 14.04
C GLY A 166 21.56 -12.02 14.78
N SER A 167 22.45 -12.45 15.69
CA SER A 167 23.33 -11.55 16.44
C SER A 167 24.28 -10.72 15.57
N ASP A 168 24.47 -11.12 14.31
CA ASP A 168 25.26 -10.45 13.28
C ASP A 168 24.44 -9.52 12.37
N GLN A 169 23.11 -9.47 12.56
CA GLN A 169 22.20 -8.74 11.70
C GLN A 169 21.70 -7.48 12.40
N GLU A 170 22.10 -6.33 11.87
CA GLU A 170 21.62 -5.02 12.29
C GLU A 170 20.59 -4.48 11.29
N ILE A 171 20.05 -3.29 11.57
CA ILE A 171 19.33 -2.53 10.55
C ILE A 171 20.37 -1.90 9.64
N PRO A 172 20.34 -2.17 8.33
CA PRO A 172 21.28 -1.52 7.43
C PRO A 172 21.17 -0.01 7.51
N SER A 173 22.31 0.68 7.51
CA SER A 173 22.38 2.13 7.50
C SER A 173 21.77 2.76 6.23
N ASP A 174 21.71 1.99 5.15
CA ASP A 174 21.10 2.33 3.86
C ASP A 174 19.64 1.87 3.75
N TRP A 175 19.01 1.45 4.85
CA TRP A 175 17.61 1.01 4.81
C TRP A 175 16.71 2.14 4.31
N TYR A 176 16.01 1.88 3.19
CA TYR A 176 15.09 2.82 2.56
C TYR A 176 13.68 2.65 3.16
N PRO A 177 13.23 3.56 4.04
CA PRO A 177 12.05 3.37 4.87
C PRO A 177 10.78 3.84 4.14
N PHE A 178 10.60 3.44 2.88
CA PHE A 178 9.41 3.79 2.11
C PHE A 178 8.72 2.55 1.57
N ALA A 179 7.47 2.35 1.97
CA ALA A 179 6.59 1.41 1.31
C ALA A 179 6.05 2.00 0.01
N THR A 180 5.77 1.16 -0.97
CA THR A 180 5.10 1.58 -2.20
C THR A 180 3.69 1.03 -2.25
N ALA A 181 2.69 1.89 -2.34
CA ALA A 181 1.28 1.53 -2.47
C ALA A 181 0.79 1.78 -3.91
N GLN A 182 0.21 0.75 -4.52
CA GLN A 182 -0.38 0.80 -5.86
C GLN A 182 -1.84 0.37 -5.79
N PHE A 183 -2.74 1.10 -6.44
CA PHE A 183 -4.17 0.78 -6.43
C PHE A 183 -4.91 1.48 -7.57
N VAL A 184 -6.12 1.00 -7.87
CA VAL A 184 -6.99 1.54 -8.91
C VAL A 184 -8.26 2.09 -8.27
N VAL A 185 -8.66 3.30 -8.67
CA VAL A 185 -9.94 3.90 -8.29
C VAL A 185 -10.79 4.08 -9.53
N HIS A 186 -12.02 3.55 -9.51
CA HIS A 186 -12.99 3.71 -10.59
C HIS A 186 -13.76 5.02 -10.46
N ASP A 187 -14.36 5.46 -11.56
CA ASP A 187 -15.21 6.66 -11.64
C ASP A 187 -14.52 7.91 -11.07
N THR A 188 -13.19 7.98 -11.26
CA THR A 188 -12.35 9.08 -10.77
C THR A 188 -11.25 9.39 -11.78
N CYS A 189 -10.90 10.67 -11.87
CA CYS A 189 -9.80 11.17 -12.66
C CYS A 189 -8.81 11.93 -11.77
N ALA A 190 -7.58 11.44 -11.64
CA ALA A 190 -6.57 12.06 -10.77
C ALA A 190 -6.15 13.49 -11.20
N SER A 191 -6.44 13.87 -12.45
CA SER A 191 -6.16 15.22 -12.98
C SER A 191 -7.33 16.19 -12.85
N GLY A 192 -8.53 15.70 -12.48
CA GLY A 192 -9.78 16.46 -12.59
C GLY A 192 -10.25 16.70 -14.03
N THR A 193 -9.60 16.08 -15.03
CA THR A 193 -10.03 16.19 -16.43
C THR A 193 -11.30 15.38 -16.66
N GLU A 194 -12.29 15.99 -17.32
CA GLU A 194 -13.57 15.36 -17.63
C GLU A 194 -13.88 15.42 -19.13
N VAL A 195 -14.49 14.35 -19.64
CA VAL A 195 -15.04 14.32 -21.00
C VAL A 195 -16.43 14.94 -20.94
N LYS A 196 -16.56 16.19 -21.39
CA LYS A 196 -17.86 16.89 -21.41
C LYS A 196 -18.78 16.35 -22.49
N THR A 197 -18.25 16.21 -23.70
CA THR A 197 -19.00 15.77 -24.87
C THR A 197 -18.10 14.94 -25.78
N LEU A 198 -18.70 13.95 -26.44
CA LEU A 198 -18.11 13.17 -27.52
C LEU A 198 -19.20 13.02 -28.57
N GLY A 199 -18.88 13.24 -29.84
CA GLY A 199 -19.87 13.17 -30.91
C GLY A 199 -19.21 13.06 -32.27
N ILE A 200 -20.04 12.72 -33.26
CA ILE A 200 -19.68 12.72 -34.68
C ILE A 200 -20.47 13.79 -35.42
N GLU A 201 -20.00 14.19 -36.60
CA GLU A 201 -20.67 15.12 -37.52
C GLU A 201 -21.84 14.41 -38.26
N SER A 202 -22.82 13.93 -37.50
CA SER A 202 -24.04 13.29 -38.00
C SER A 202 -25.17 13.51 -37.00
N ASP A 203 -26.40 13.68 -37.46
CA ASP A 203 -27.57 13.78 -36.56
C ASP A 203 -27.82 12.46 -35.83
N LEU A 204 -27.44 11.34 -36.44
CA LEU A 204 -27.54 9.99 -35.85
C LEU A 204 -26.28 9.71 -35.03
N GLN A 205 -26.40 9.83 -33.71
CA GLN A 205 -25.29 9.61 -32.78
C GLN A 205 -25.17 8.14 -32.36
N PRO A 206 -23.95 7.59 -32.25
CA PRO A 206 -23.74 6.22 -31.78
C PRO A 206 -23.94 6.10 -30.27
N GLN A 207 -24.05 4.86 -29.79
CA GLN A 207 -23.96 4.56 -28.36
C GLN A 207 -22.56 4.89 -27.85
N LYS A 208 -22.49 5.63 -26.74
CA LYS A 208 -21.23 6.11 -26.16
C LYS A 208 -21.05 5.52 -24.77
N HIS A 209 -19.84 5.04 -24.50
CA HIS A 209 -19.45 4.54 -23.18
C HIS A 209 -18.19 5.28 -22.74
N VAL A 210 -18.23 5.87 -21.56
CA VAL A 210 -17.09 6.54 -20.93
C VAL A 210 -16.79 5.81 -19.64
N VAL A 211 -15.53 5.44 -19.46
CA VAL A 211 -15.03 4.79 -18.25
C VAL A 211 -13.83 5.59 -17.75
N GLN A 212 -13.86 6.01 -16.49
CA GLN A 212 -12.76 6.69 -15.84
C GLN A 212 -12.09 5.77 -14.84
N LYS A 213 -10.76 5.65 -14.94
CA LYS A 213 -9.94 4.90 -13.99
C LYS A 213 -8.70 5.69 -13.65
N ALA A 214 -8.44 5.85 -12.36
CA ALA A 214 -7.22 6.45 -11.84
C ALA A 214 -6.32 5.36 -11.26
N PHE A 215 -5.09 5.28 -11.75
CA PHE A 215 -4.05 4.38 -11.26
C PHE A 215 -3.10 5.18 -10.38
N TYR A 216 -3.01 4.81 -9.11
CA TYR A 216 -2.16 5.47 -8.13
C TYR A 216 -0.90 4.66 -7.86
N ASN A 217 0.21 5.37 -7.68
CA ASN A 217 1.49 4.83 -7.23
C ASN A 217 2.08 5.81 -6.21
N CYS A 218 1.92 5.50 -4.93
CA CYS A 218 2.25 6.38 -3.81
C CYS A 218 3.42 5.80 -3.01
N GLN A 219 4.31 6.68 -2.54
CA GLN A 219 5.30 6.34 -1.52
C GLN A 219 4.73 6.66 -0.14
N VAL A 220 4.92 5.73 0.79
CA VAL A 220 4.45 5.84 2.17
C VAL A 220 5.67 5.71 3.06
N GLU A 221 5.95 6.74 3.85
CA GLU A 221 7.04 6.71 4.82
C GLU A 221 6.74 5.70 5.93
N ILE A 222 7.77 4.94 6.32
CA ILE A 222 7.75 3.98 7.40
C ILE A 222 8.43 4.62 8.60
N GLU A 223 7.66 4.90 9.65
CA GLU A 223 8.18 5.46 10.90
C GLU A 223 9.13 4.46 11.58
N LYS A 224 10.26 4.92 12.11
CA LYS A 224 11.24 4.07 12.82
C LYS A 224 11.21 4.35 14.32
N LYS A 225 10.96 3.33 15.13
CA LYS A 225 10.93 3.42 16.60
C LYS A 225 11.97 2.48 17.21
N TRP A 226 12.77 3.02 18.13
CA TRP A 226 13.74 2.24 18.91
C TRP A 226 13.26 2.13 20.34
N ILE A 227 13.08 0.91 20.81
CA ILE A 227 12.83 0.62 22.22
C ILE A 227 14.16 0.24 22.83
N ARG A 228 14.71 1.16 23.65
CA ARG A 228 15.88 0.84 24.48
C ARG A 228 15.44 -0.13 25.56
N LEU A 229 16.13 -1.25 25.69
CA LEU A 229 15.99 -2.11 26.86
C LEU A 229 16.76 -1.43 28.00
N ASP A 230 16.13 -1.25 29.16
CA ASP A 230 16.80 -0.68 30.34
C ASP A 230 18.02 -1.55 30.69
N GLY A 231 19.23 -1.00 30.55
CA GLY A 231 20.48 -1.67 30.94
C GLY A 231 21.64 -1.61 29.92
N GLU A 232 21.38 -1.31 28.64
CA GLU A 232 22.45 -1.09 27.65
C GLU A 232 22.80 0.41 27.53
N ASP A 233 23.67 0.85 28.43
CA ASP A 233 24.38 2.12 28.29
C ASP A 233 25.69 1.85 27.51
N PRO A 234 25.84 2.30 26.26
CA PRO A 234 27.05 2.07 25.47
C PRO A 234 28.30 2.73 26.06
N ASP A 235 28.14 3.68 27.00
CA ASP A 235 29.26 4.34 27.68
C ASP A 235 29.73 3.62 28.95
N LYS A 236 29.04 2.54 29.37
CA LYS A 236 29.54 1.64 30.42
C LYS A 236 30.19 0.41 29.81
N ALA A 237 31.43 0.58 29.36
CA ALA A 237 32.34 -0.55 29.19
C ALA A 237 32.40 -1.33 30.52
N GLY A 238 31.91 -2.57 30.51
CA GLY A 238 31.92 -3.45 31.67
C GLY A 238 33.35 -3.65 32.16
N ASN A 239 33.62 -3.19 33.38
CA ASN A 239 34.82 -3.61 34.09
C ASN A 239 34.70 -5.10 34.40
N CYS A 240 35.20 -5.95 33.51
CA CYS A 240 35.49 -7.35 33.82
C CYS A 240 36.61 -7.38 34.88
N LEU A 241 36.24 -7.48 36.15
CA LEU A 241 37.13 -7.97 37.18
C LEU A 241 37.27 -9.49 36.99
N MET A 242 38.42 -9.89 36.46
CA MET A 242 38.89 -11.27 36.55
C MET A 242 39.15 -11.55 38.03
N GLN A 243 38.50 -12.58 38.57
CA GLN A 243 38.84 -13.16 39.87
C GLN A 243 39.04 -14.66 39.70
#